data_AF-A0A522MIQ7-F1
#
_entry.id   AF-A0A522MIQ7-F1
#
_cell.length_a   1.000
_cell.length_b   1.000
_cell.length_c   1.000
_cell.angle_alpha   90.00
_cell.angle_beta   90.00
_cell.angle_gamma   90.00
#
_symmetry.space_group_name_H-M   'P 1'
#
loop_
_entity.id
_entity.type
_entity.pdbx_description
1 polymer ?
#
loop_
_entity_poly.entity_id
_entity_poly.type
_entity_poly.pdbx_seq_one_letter_code
_entity_poly.pdbx_strand_id
1 'polypeptide(L)'
;MRIMISCLALLAVTGAFAAEPVEPPAATVVVCTSIQDNSCAGAASKFSADVGKLWGFSQVSNVPDKLIHVWFYRDKELGRVELPVKAAHWRTWSNITVSKNMVGPWRLEARDAAGKVLASYSFTIE
;
A
#
# COMPACT_ATOMS: atom_id res chain seq x y z
N MET A 1 10.10 -36.86 67.85
CA MET A 1 10.83 -35.58 68.01
C MET A 1 11.20 -35.05 66.62
N ARG A 2 10.61 -33.91 66.22
CA ARG A 2 11.03 -32.90 65.18
C ARG A 2 11.31 -33.39 63.75
N ILE A 3 10.42 -33.19 62.77
CA ILE A 3 10.23 -32.00 61.87
C ILE A 3 11.51 -31.55 61.13
N MET A 4 11.54 -31.64 59.79
CA MET A 4 11.62 -30.51 58.82
C MET A 4 11.84 -31.07 57.40
N ILE A 5 10.90 -30.96 56.46
CA ILE A 5 10.69 -29.84 55.50
C ILE A 5 11.96 -29.51 54.69
N SER A 6 11.95 -29.84 53.39
CA SER A 6 12.32 -28.89 52.35
C SER A 6 11.79 -29.39 51.00
N CYS A 7 10.56 -28.99 50.68
CA CYS A 7 10.02 -29.12 49.33
C CYS A 7 10.51 -27.91 48.54
N LEU A 8 11.66 -28.02 47.87
CA LEU A 8 12.14 -26.99 46.97
C LEU A 8 11.45 -27.19 45.61
N ALA A 9 10.23 -26.67 45.49
CA ALA A 9 9.51 -26.62 44.23
C ALA A 9 10.15 -25.54 43.35
N LEU A 10 10.92 -25.96 42.35
CA LEU A 10 11.43 -25.10 41.29
C LEU A 10 10.25 -24.71 40.37
N LEU A 11 9.69 -23.51 40.57
CA LEU A 11 8.73 -22.92 39.64
C LEU A 11 9.48 -22.41 38.41
N ALA A 12 9.47 -23.21 37.34
CA ALA A 12 9.88 -22.75 36.02
C ALA A 12 8.79 -21.79 35.49
N VAL A 13 9.05 -20.49 35.56
CA VAL A 13 8.24 -19.50 34.85
C VAL A 13 8.58 -19.60 33.37
N THR A 14 7.80 -20.37 32.62
CA THR A 14 7.84 -20.33 31.15
C THR A 14 7.14 -19.05 30.71
N GLY A 15 7.92 -18.00 30.44
CA GLY A 15 7.41 -16.80 29.78
C GLY A 15 7.02 -17.14 28.34
N ALA A 16 5.74 -17.29 28.07
CA ALA A 16 5.22 -17.28 26.71
C ALA A 16 5.27 -15.83 26.20
N PHE A 17 6.28 -15.49 25.42
CA PHE A 17 6.22 -14.29 24.59
C PHE A 17 5.17 -14.54 23.51
N ALA A 18 3.95 -14.08 23.75
CA ALA A 18 2.95 -13.99 22.70
C ALA A 18 3.47 -12.98 21.66
N ALA A 19 3.68 -13.44 20.42
CA ALA A 19 3.92 -12.53 19.32
C ALA A 19 2.68 -11.63 19.18
N GLU A 20 2.88 -10.31 19.18
CA GLU A 20 1.79 -9.37 18.90
C GLU A 20 1.18 -9.70 17.53
N PRO A 21 -0.15 -9.63 17.36
CA PRO A 21 -0.77 -9.89 16.07
C PRO A 21 -0.21 -8.93 15.02
N VAL A 22 0.59 -9.45 14.09
CA VAL A 22 1.07 -8.67 12.95
C VAL A 22 -0.14 -8.35 12.08
N GLU A 23 -0.56 -7.09 12.06
CA GLU A 23 -1.64 -6.63 11.18
C GLU A 23 -1.31 -6.98 9.72
N PRO A 24 -2.25 -7.57 8.96
CA PRO A 24 -1.97 -8.02 7.60
C PRO A 24 -1.52 -6.87 6.69
N PRO A 25 -0.70 -7.15 5.66
CA PRO A 25 -0.31 -6.15 4.67
C PRO A 25 -1.53 -5.46 4.05
N ALA A 26 -1.53 -4.12 4.08
CA ALA A 26 -2.61 -3.30 3.57
C ALA A 26 -2.08 -2.08 2.82
N ALA A 27 -2.88 -1.57 1.88
CA ALA A 27 -2.58 -0.35 1.15
C ALA A 27 -3.86 0.45 0.87
N THR A 28 -3.68 1.75 0.65
CA THR A 28 -4.67 2.63 0.00
C THR A 28 -4.07 3.15 -1.30
N VAL A 29 -4.91 3.56 -2.25
CA VAL A 29 -4.44 4.20 -3.48
C VAL A 29 -5.44 5.23 -3.97
N VAL A 30 -4.96 6.40 -4.37
CA VAL A 30 -5.74 7.51 -4.95
C VAL A 30 -4.96 8.13 -6.10
N VAL A 31 -5.69 8.76 -7.03
CA VAL A 31 -5.09 9.50 -8.14
C VAL A 31 -5.33 10.99 -7.96
N CYS A 32 -4.31 11.81 -8.22
CA CYS A 32 -4.37 13.27 -8.11
C CYS A 32 -3.49 13.98 -9.13
N THR A 33 -3.59 15.30 -9.20
CA THR A 33 -2.86 16.13 -10.17
C THR A 33 -1.43 16.46 -9.73
N SER A 34 -1.12 16.42 -8.43
CA SER A 34 0.24 16.67 -7.93
C SER A 34 0.51 16.04 -6.57
N ILE A 35 1.79 15.83 -6.26
CA ILE A 35 2.24 15.50 -4.90
C ILE A 35 2.79 16.77 -4.25
N GLN A 36 2.24 17.15 -3.11
CA GLN A 36 2.63 18.32 -2.32
C GLN A 36 2.78 17.90 -0.86
N ASP A 37 3.89 18.26 -0.22
CA ASP A 37 4.18 17.94 1.19
C ASP A 37 3.99 16.45 1.54
N ASN A 38 4.44 15.55 0.65
CA ASN A 38 4.26 14.09 0.75
C ASN A 38 2.78 13.64 0.84
N SER A 39 1.88 14.39 0.20
CA SER A 39 0.45 14.12 0.12
C SER A 39 -0.09 14.33 -1.30
N CYS A 40 -1.22 13.71 -1.60
CA CYS A 40 -1.92 13.90 -2.87
C CYS A 40 -2.72 15.22 -2.83
N ALA A 41 -2.43 16.13 -3.75
CA ALA A 41 -3.18 17.37 -3.95
C ALA A 41 -3.96 17.32 -5.26
N GLY A 42 -5.25 17.68 -5.20
CA GLY A 42 -6.16 17.59 -6.36
C GLY A 42 -6.60 16.15 -6.65
N ALA A 43 -6.89 15.36 -5.60
CA ALA A 43 -7.41 14.01 -5.76
C ALA A 43 -8.84 14.04 -6.33
N ALA A 44 -9.09 13.23 -7.36
CA ALA A 44 -10.39 13.16 -8.03
C ALA A 44 -10.57 11.82 -8.76
N SER A 45 -11.81 11.48 -9.09
CA SER A 45 -12.16 10.35 -9.96
C SER A 45 -12.45 10.77 -11.41
N LYS A 46 -12.35 12.07 -11.70
CA LYS A 46 -12.56 12.67 -13.03
C LYS A 46 -11.49 13.71 -13.29
N PHE A 47 -10.87 13.65 -14.47
CA PHE A 47 -9.85 14.60 -14.90
C PHE A 47 -10.10 15.04 -16.34
N SER A 48 -9.67 16.26 -16.65
CA SER A 48 -9.73 16.78 -18.02
C SER A 48 -8.74 16.07 -18.94
N ALA A 49 -9.07 15.93 -20.21
CA ALA A 49 -8.18 15.41 -21.26
C ALA A 49 -6.85 16.18 -21.42
N ASP A 50 -6.76 17.41 -20.91
CA ASP A 50 -5.55 18.24 -20.93
C ASP A 50 -4.73 18.19 -19.62
N VAL A 51 -5.09 17.32 -18.66
CA VAL A 51 -4.41 17.21 -17.36
C VAL A 51 -2.90 16.93 -17.48
N GLY A 52 -2.48 16.28 -18.56
CA GLY A 52 -1.07 16.08 -18.95
C GLY A 52 -0.29 15.08 -18.09
N LYS A 53 -0.44 15.13 -16.76
CA LYS A 53 0.20 14.20 -15.82
C LYS A 53 -0.71 13.92 -14.64
N LEU A 54 -0.77 12.65 -14.24
CA LEU A 54 -1.46 12.21 -13.04
C LEU A 54 -0.51 11.42 -12.15
N TRP A 55 -0.72 11.51 -10.85
CA TRP A 55 0.05 10.83 -9.81
C TRP A 55 -0.84 9.81 -9.12
N GLY A 56 -0.35 8.57 -9.04
CA GLY A 56 -0.93 7.54 -8.19
C GLY A 56 -0.21 7.54 -6.86
N PHE A 57 -0.91 7.84 -5.78
CA PHE A 57 -0.35 7.93 -4.43
C PHE A 57 -0.91 6.82 -3.55
N SER A 58 -0.02 6.16 -2.81
CA SER A 58 -0.36 5.09 -1.90
C SER A 58 0.22 5.29 -0.52
N GLN A 59 -0.59 4.94 0.49
CA GLN A 59 -0.14 4.71 1.86
C GLN A 59 -0.23 3.22 2.13
N VAL A 60 0.81 2.64 2.73
CA VAL A 60 0.89 1.21 3.03
C VAL A 60 1.11 0.97 4.52
N SER A 61 0.62 -0.17 4.99
CA SER A 61 0.85 -0.72 6.33
C SER A 61 1.34 -2.17 6.19
N ASN A 62 2.50 -2.47 6.77
CA ASN A 62 3.10 -3.81 6.83
C ASN A 62 3.27 -4.52 5.48
N VAL A 63 3.43 -3.77 4.37
CA VAL A 63 3.75 -4.34 3.06
C VAL A 63 5.26 -4.59 2.98
N PRO A 64 5.70 -5.84 2.76
CA PRO A 64 7.13 -6.15 2.68
C PRO A 64 7.73 -5.72 1.34
N ASP A 65 8.98 -5.27 1.36
CA ASP A 65 9.84 -4.98 0.19
C ASP A 65 9.34 -3.86 -0.72
N LYS A 66 8.24 -4.09 -1.45
CA LYS A 66 7.74 -3.17 -2.47
C LYS A 66 6.23 -3.23 -2.67
N LEU A 67 5.71 -2.11 -3.14
CA LEU A 67 4.38 -1.96 -3.71
C LEU A 67 4.51 -1.84 -5.22
N ILE A 68 3.62 -2.47 -5.99
CA ILE A 68 3.61 -2.39 -7.44
C ILE A 68 2.38 -1.62 -7.87
N HIS A 69 2.58 -0.45 -8.47
CA HIS A 69 1.50 0.27 -9.15
C HIS A 69 1.30 -0.31 -10.54
N VAL A 70 0.07 -0.71 -10.87
CA VAL A 70 -0.29 -1.23 -12.19
C VAL A 70 -1.36 -0.32 -12.79
N TRP A 71 -1.03 0.29 -13.93
CA TRP A 71 -1.90 1.24 -14.63
C TRP A 71 -2.66 0.55 -15.76
N PHE A 72 -3.96 0.77 -15.80
CA PHE A 72 -4.86 0.26 -16.83
C PHE A 72 -5.57 1.39 -17.54
N TYR A 73 -5.66 1.28 -18.87
CA TYR A 73 -6.49 2.12 -19.72
C TYR A 73 -7.45 1.22 -20.52
N ARG A 74 -8.75 1.43 -20.38
CA ARG A 74 -9.80 0.57 -21.01
C ARG A 74 -9.55 -0.92 -20.76
N ASP A 75 -9.27 -1.25 -19.50
CA ASP A 75 -8.95 -2.61 -19.00
C ASP A 75 -7.72 -3.28 -19.62
N LYS A 76 -6.93 -2.55 -20.41
CA LYS A 76 -5.61 -3.00 -20.87
C LYS A 76 -4.55 -2.46 -19.93
N GLU A 77 -3.71 -3.36 -19.44
CA GLU A 77 -2.53 -2.99 -18.68
C GLU A 77 -1.58 -2.18 -19.56
N LEU A 78 -1.19 -0.99 -19.11
CA LEU A 78 -0.24 -0.12 -19.80
C LEU A 78 1.17 -0.23 -19.23
N GLY A 79 1.29 -0.47 -17.93
CA GLY A 79 2.59 -0.55 -17.30
C GLY A 79 2.53 -0.80 -15.80
N ARG A 80 3.70 -1.19 -15.28
CA ARG A 80 3.94 -1.47 -13.86
C ARG A 80 5.08 -0.60 -13.36
N VAL A 81 4.95 -0.11 -12.14
CA VAL A 81 6.01 0.65 -11.46
C VAL A 81 6.24 0.02 -10.10
N GLU A 82 7.43 -0.50 -9.88
CA GLU A 82 7.85 -1.02 -8.57
C GLU A 82 8.29 0.13 -7.67
N LEU A 83 7.73 0.19 -6.47
CA LEU A 83 7.93 1.27 -5.52
C LEU A 83 8.44 0.67 -4.19
N PRO A 84 9.64 1.04 -3.73
CA PRO A 84 10.21 0.48 -2.52
C PRO A 84 9.41 0.90 -1.28
N VAL A 85 9.19 -0.05 -0.36
CA VAL A 85 8.59 0.16 0.95
C VAL A 85 9.67 0.03 2.01
N LYS A 86 9.95 1.14 2.71
CA LYS A 86 11.11 1.24 3.61
C LYS A 86 10.77 1.20 5.10
N ALA A 87 9.49 1.16 5.45
CA ALA A 87 9.01 1.08 6.83
C ALA A 87 7.62 0.45 6.89
N ALA A 88 7.21 0.04 8.10
CA ALA A 88 5.88 -0.53 8.35
C ALA A 88 4.75 0.38 7.85
N HIS A 89 4.84 1.69 8.14
CA HIS A 89 4.00 2.71 7.50
C HIS A 89 4.84 3.49 6.51
N TRP A 90 4.41 3.51 5.25
CA TRP A 90 5.16 4.16 4.18
C TRP A 90 4.23 4.83 3.19
N ARG A 91 4.74 5.87 2.53
CA ARG A 91 4.05 6.58 1.46
C ARG A 91 4.91 6.52 0.22
N THR A 92 4.28 6.25 -0.91
CA THR A 92 4.96 6.18 -2.19
C THR A 92 4.02 6.57 -3.31
N TRP A 93 4.58 6.91 -4.46
CA TRP A 93 3.80 7.32 -5.61
C TRP A 93 4.49 7.00 -6.92
N SER A 94 3.69 6.75 -7.95
CA SER A 94 4.11 6.73 -9.35
C SER A 94 3.38 7.82 -10.11
N ASN A 95 3.74 8.04 -11.38
CA ASN A 95 2.99 8.92 -12.25
C ASN A 95 2.83 8.31 -13.64
N ILE A 96 1.88 8.86 -14.38
CA ILE A 96 1.69 8.64 -15.81
C ILE A 96 1.59 9.99 -16.52
N THR A 97 2.10 10.04 -17.75
CA THR A 97 1.81 11.13 -18.67
C THR A 97 0.58 10.75 -19.48
N VAL A 98 -0.39 11.66 -19.53
CA VAL A 98 -1.66 11.48 -20.23
C VAL A 98 -1.66 12.38 -21.47
N SER A 99 -1.82 11.78 -22.64
CA SER A 99 -2.06 12.52 -23.89
C SER A 99 -3.56 12.69 -24.14
N LYS A 100 -3.95 13.71 -24.91
CA LYS A 100 -5.36 14.07 -25.19
C LYS A 100 -6.20 12.96 -25.81
N ASN A 101 -5.59 11.95 -26.42
CA ASN A 101 -6.27 10.79 -27.01
C ASN A 101 -6.56 9.65 -26.01
N MET A 102 -6.08 9.75 -24.77
CA MET A 102 -6.27 8.73 -23.74
C MET A 102 -7.50 8.99 -22.85
N VAL A 103 -8.56 9.50 -23.47
CA VAL A 103 -9.87 9.73 -22.85
C VAL A 103 -10.59 8.38 -22.65
N GLY A 104 -11.30 8.28 -21.53
CA GLY A 104 -12.11 7.11 -21.15
C GLY A 104 -11.76 6.57 -19.76
N PRO A 105 -12.13 5.31 -19.48
CA PRO A 105 -11.95 4.69 -18.18
C PRO A 105 -10.50 4.27 -17.93
N TRP A 106 -10.07 4.49 -16.70
CA TRP A 106 -8.76 4.13 -16.18
C TRP A 106 -8.89 3.44 -14.84
N ARG A 107 -7.86 2.67 -14.50
CA ARG A 107 -7.73 2.05 -13.19
C ARG A 107 -6.27 1.99 -12.79
N LEU A 108 -6.00 2.31 -11.53
CA LEU A 108 -4.71 2.11 -10.88
C LEU A 108 -4.90 1.04 -9.81
N GLU A 109 -4.08 0.01 -9.84
CA GLU A 109 -3.99 -0.97 -8.75
C GLU A 109 -2.69 -0.83 -7.99
N ALA A 110 -2.78 -1.01 -6.68
CA ALA A 110 -1.65 -1.18 -5.79
C ALA A 110 -1.58 -2.66 -5.39
N ARG A 111 -0.52 -3.34 -5.82
CA ARG A 111 -0.30 -4.78 -5.59
C ARG A 111 0.91 -5.01 -4.71
N ASP A 112 0.90 -6.10 -3.95
CA ASP A 112 2.12 -6.58 -3.27
C ASP A 112 3.08 -7.28 -4.24
N ALA A 113 4.25 -7.68 -3.73
CA ALA A 113 5.26 -8.39 -4.51
C ALA A 113 4.80 -9.76 -5.05
N ALA A 114 3.77 -10.38 -4.44
CA ALA A 114 3.15 -11.62 -4.93
C ALA A 114 2.08 -11.37 -6.01
N GLY A 115 1.81 -10.09 -6.33
CA GLY A 115 0.82 -9.68 -7.31
C GLY A 115 -0.61 -9.64 -6.76
N LYS A 116 -0.81 -9.81 -5.45
CA LYS A 116 -2.13 -9.66 -4.82
C LYS A 116 -2.52 -8.19 -4.84
N VAL A 117 -3.72 -7.89 -5.29
CA VAL A 117 -4.29 -6.54 -5.25
C VAL A 117 -4.61 -6.17 -3.80
N LEU A 118 -3.95 -5.14 -3.28
CA LEU A 118 -4.22 -4.59 -1.95
C LEU A 118 -5.21 -3.42 -2.02
N ALA A 119 -5.16 -2.63 -3.09
CA ALA A 119 -6.12 -1.57 -3.36
C ALA A 119 -6.27 -1.30 -4.86
N SER A 120 -7.40 -0.71 -5.26
CA SER A 120 -7.67 -0.28 -6.63
C SER A 120 -8.39 1.07 -6.61
N TYR A 121 -8.09 1.92 -7.59
CA TYR A 121 -8.73 3.21 -7.80
C TYR A 121 -9.14 3.37 -9.26
N SER A 122 -10.44 3.50 -9.51
CA SER A 122 -10.99 3.73 -10.85
C SER A 122 -11.28 5.21 -11.05
N PHE A 123 -10.95 5.72 -12.24
CA PHE A 123 -11.17 7.11 -12.61
C PHE A 123 -11.43 7.24 -14.11
N THR A 124 -11.91 8.40 -14.53
CA THR A 124 -12.16 8.71 -15.94
C THR A 124 -11.40 9.95 -16.35
N ILE A 125 -10.89 9.95 -17.58
CA ILE A 125 -10.38 11.15 -18.24
C ILE A 125 -11.41 11.53 -19.30
N GLU A 126 -11.92 12.75 -19.25
CA GLU A 126 -13.01 13.29 -20.11
C GLU A 126 -12.70 14.67 -20.69
#